data_AF-A0A554MAN6-F1
#
_entry.id   AF-A0A554MAN6-F1
#
_cell.length_a   1.000
_cell.length_b   1.000
_cell.length_c   1.000
_cell.angle_alpha   90.00
_cell.angle_beta   90.00
_cell.angle_gamma   90.00
#
_symmetry.space_group_name_H-M   'P 1'
#
loop_
_entity.id
_entity.type
_entity.pdbx_description
1 polymer ?
#
loop_
_entity_poly.entity_id
_entity_poly.type
_entity_poly.pdbx_seq_one_letter_code
_entity_poly.pdbx_strand_id
1 'polypeptide(L)'
;MENKIKLIVELNKKHSDMFQSQRLERELYLAKHPTNVIVFKCMDGRIHMPTVTQTPLGIMHPFRNIGGKFDLGWPLLNESFDRYVKKAVAKGNRTLVLVTYHYSEGDHHRGCAGFHYDCAESKRFTEEFRKQILRTYGERNGVVFPILVGLETDKDALIFHGENGQIMDVATIKDSDEKNLKTLFGKLYPSMPERILSDLIPLIQGNMRCIKQTTSNGKPLKQMVHGEWILAVGKGFDWLHTPNIAMIVGPYDPNIGEPIQTAANIIKSNMNTKRGQKEFVLLSSAVYSDAAEISRAKERALYLNRLTQDIIKKNLPDMVGKMHSMAVILNADTMEMHIVK
;
A
#
# COMPACT_ATOMS: atom_id res chain seq x y z
N MET A 1 13.34 -18.54 -16.44
CA MET A 1 12.51 -17.31 -16.38
C MET A 1 11.12 -17.41 -17.02
N GLU A 2 10.93 -18.06 -18.18
CA GLU A 2 9.65 -18.00 -18.93
C GLU A 2 8.39 -18.35 -18.09
N ASN A 3 8.44 -19.39 -17.26
CA ASN A 3 7.34 -19.76 -16.35
C ASN A 3 7.01 -18.67 -15.32
N LYS A 4 8.01 -17.90 -14.87
CA LYS A 4 7.81 -16.79 -13.93
C LYS A 4 7.10 -15.61 -14.62
N ILE A 5 7.44 -15.32 -15.87
CA ILE A 5 6.74 -14.27 -16.64
C ILE A 5 5.29 -14.69 -16.91
N LYS A 6 5.05 -15.95 -17.32
CA LYS A 6 3.69 -16.50 -17.48
C LYS A 6 2.88 -16.38 -16.18
N LEU A 7 3.48 -16.73 -15.05
CA LEU A 7 2.85 -16.56 -13.73
C LEU A 7 2.47 -15.10 -13.44
N ILE A 8 3.30 -14.12 -13.80
CA ILE A 8 2.98 -12.69 -13.60
C ILE A 8 1.73 -12.30 -14.40
N VAL A 9 1.64 -12.74 -15.67
CA VAL A 9 0.48 -12.47 -16.53
C VAL A 9 -0.78 -13.15 -15.97
N GLU A 10 -0.68 -14.41 -15.54
CA GLU A 10 -1.78 -15.16 -14.94
C GLU A 10 -2.27 -14.52 -13.62
N LEU A 11 -1.34 -14.05 -12.77
CA LEU A 11 -1.68 -13.34 -11.54
C LEU A 11 -2.46 -12.06 -11.81
N ASN A 12 -2.02 -11.24 -12.78
CA ASN A 12 -2.77 -10.05 -13.14
C ASN A 12 -4.14 -10.41 -13.73
N LYS A 13 -4.23 -11.40 -14.63
CA LYS A 13 -5.50 -11.83 -15.21
C LYS A 13 -6.50 -12.23 -14.13
N LYS A 14 -6.09 -13.11 -13.21
CA LYS A 14 -6.93 -13.53 -12.07
C LYS A 14 -7.38 -12.35 -11.21
N HIS A 15 -6.49 -11.39 -10.96
CA HIS A 15 -6.87 -10.19 -10.23
C HIS A 15 -7.84 -9.31 -11.02
N SER A 16 -7.59 -9.06 -12.30
CA SER A 16 -8.47 -8.28 -13.17
C SER A 16 -9.89 -8.88 -13.17
N ASP A 17 -10.00 -10.19 -13.34
CA ASP A 17 -11.28 -10.91 -13.29
C ASP A 17 -11.99 -10.72 -11.94
N MET A 18 -11.25 -10.82 -10.83
CA MET A 18 -11.77 -10.58 -9.47
C MET A 18 -12.17 -9.12 -9.24
N PHE A 19 -11.38 -8.16 -9.72
CA PHE A 19 -11.63 -6.73 -9.57
C PHE A 19 -12.88 -6.30 -10.33
N GLN A 20 -13.07 -6.86 -11.52
CA GLN A 20 -14.23 -6.63 -12.37
C GLN A 20 -15.48 -7.33 -11.84
N SER A 21 -15.37 -8.55 -11.31
CA SER A 21 -16.52 -9.26 -10.71
C SER A 21 -17.06 -8.57 -9.46
N GLN A 22 -16.20 -7.88 -8.70
CA GLN A 22 -16.58 -7.07 -7.54
C GLN A 22 -17.07 -5.66 -7.89
N ARG A 23 -17.26 -5.30 -9.17
CA ARG A 23 -17.61 -3.94 -9.57
C ARG A 23 -18.88 -3.43 -8.89
N LEU A 24 -19.98 -4.17 -8.94
CA LEU A 24 -21.26 -3.75 -8.35
C LEU A 24 -21.20 -3.70 -6.82
N GLU A 25 -20.47 -4.63 -6.20
CA GLU A 25 -20.24 -4.61 -4.75
C GLU A 25 -19.45 -3.36 -4.34
N ARG A 26 -18.41 -3.00 -5.10
CA ARG A 26 -17.63 -1.77 -4.91
C ARG A 26 -18.47 -0.51 -5.11
N GLU A 27 -19.28 -0.45 -6.17
CA GLU A 27 -20.18 0.68 -6.43
C GLU A 27 -21.21 0.85 -5.29
N LEU A 28 -21.81 -0.25 -4.82
CA LEU A 28 -22.73 -0.24 -3.68
C LEU A 28 -22.04 0.19 -2.39
N TYR A 29 -20.83 -0.30 -2.14
CA TYR A 29 -20.03 0.10 -0.99
C TYR A 29 -19.76 1.61 -1.02
N LEU A 30 -19.30 2.17 -2.15
CA LEU A 30 -19.00 3.59 -2.28
C LEU A 30 -20.24 4.48 -2.18
N ALA A 31 -21.42 3.99 -2.59
CA ALA A 31 -22.68 4.68 -2.38
C ALA A 31 -23.08 4.73 -0.89
N LYS A 32 -22.82 3.64 -0.15
CA LYS A 32 -23.07 3.55 1.30
C LYS A 32 -21.98 4.24 2.13
N HIS A 33 -20.75 4.31 1.63
CA HIS A 33 -19.56 4.82 2.30
C HIS A 33 -18.78 5.75 1.36
N PRO A 34 -19.27 6.98 1.15
CA PRO A 34 -18.75 7.93 0.18
C PRO A 34 -17.43 8.56 0.61
N THR A 35 -17.01 8.40 1.87
CA THR A 35 -15.70 8.87 2.32
C THR A 35 -14.61 8.22 1.47
N ASN A 36 -13.84 9.05 0.78
CA ASN A 36 -12.68 8.62 0.01
C ASN A 36 -11.58 8.15 0.98
N VAL A 37 -11.00 6.97 0.75
CA VAL A 37 -9.98 6.41 1.64
C VAL A 37 -8.62 6.33 0.92
N ILE A 38 -7.64 7.04 1.45
CA ILE A 38 -6.25 7.04 0.96
C ILE A 38 -5.36 6.38 2.00
N VAL A 39 -4.40 5.57 1.56
CA VAL A 39 -3.49 4.84 2.44
C VAL A 39 -2.05 5.13 2.07
N PHE A 40 -1.29 5.77 2.95
CA PHE A 40 0.15 5.89 2.84
C PHE A 40 0.83 4.76 3.62
N LYS A 41 1.62 3.94 2.92
CA LYS A 41 2.21 2.73 3.52
C LYS A 41 3.58 2.37 2.97
N CYS A 42 4.24 1.45 3.67
CA CYS A 42 5.49 0.84 3.24
C CYS A 42 5.33 0.06 1.92
N MET A 43 6.43 -0.14 1.21
CA MET A 43 6.55 -1.05 0.07
C MET A 43 6.43 -2.54 0.44
N ASP A 44 6.49 -2.85 1.73
CA ASP A 44 6.40 -4.21 2.27
C ASP A 44 5.13 -4.91 1.78
N GLY A 45 5.31 -6.08 1.14
CA GLY A 45 4.23 -6.86 0.54
C GLY A 45 3.19 -7.36 1.54
N ARG A 46 3.53 -7.43 2.84
CA ARG A 46 2.62 -7.85 3.91
C ARG A 46 1.58 -6.77 4.26
N ILE A 47 1.78 -5.52 3.85
CA ILE A 47 0.86 -4.41 4.15
C ILE A 47 -0.18 -4.26 3.05
N HIS A 48 -1.26 -5.04 3.16
CA HIS A 48 -2.37 -5.01 2.23
C HIS A 48 -3.70 -4.67 2.90
N MET A 49 -3.97 -3.37 3.02
CA MET A 49 -5.16 -2.85 3.70
C MET A 49 -6.50 -3.46 3.26
N PRO A 50 -6.78 -3.71 1.96
CA PRO A 50 -8.02 -4.38 1.58
C PRO A 50 -8.17 -5.77 2.19
N THR A 51 -7.10 -6.57 2.25
CA THR A 51 -7.10 -7.87 2.94
C THR A 51 -7.30 -7.68 4.45
N VAL A 52 -6.51 -6.80 5.06
CA VAL A 52 -6.51 -6.56 6.51
C VAL A 52 -7.86 -6.02 7.00
N THR A 53 -8.61 -5.30 6.16
CA THR A 53 -9.93 -4.73 6.48
C THR A 53 -11.08 -5.49 5.82
N GLN A 54 -10.81 -6.58 5.11
CA GLN A 54 -11.79 -7.35 4.33
C GLN A 54 -12.72 -6.46 3.49
N THR A 55 -12.14 -5.49 2.79
CA THR A 55 -12.86 -4.59 1.90
C THR A 55 -12.67 -4.97 0.43
N PRO A 56 -13.67 -4.70 -0.44
CA PRO A 56 -13.51 -4.90 -1.87
C PRO A 56 -12.29 -4.14 -2.42
N LEU A 57 -11.64 -4.73 -3.42
CA LEU A 57 -10.50 -4.08 -4.08
C LEU A 57 -10.95 -2.80 -4.77
N GLY A 58 -10.14 -1.74 -4.68
CA GLY A 58 -10.43 -0.43 -5.27
C GLY A 58 -11.18 0.55 -4.36
N ILE A 59 -11.56 0.15 -3.14
CA ILE A 59 -12.12 1.07 -2.12
C ILE A 59 -11.06 2.02 -1.56
N MET A 60 -9.83 1.53 -1.40
CA MET A 60 -8.72 2.30 -0.84
C MET A 60 -7.70 2.62 -1.91
N HIS A 61 -7.17 3.85 -1.91
CA HIS A 61 -6.12 4.28 -2.83
C HIS A 61 -4.75 4.27 -2.15
N PRO A 62 -3.85 3.33 -2.48
CA PRO A 62 -2.57 3.21 -1.82
C PRO A 62 -1.48 4.08 -2.46
N PHE A 63 -0.72 4.75 -1.61
CA PHE A 63 0.59 5.33 -1.89
C PHE A 63 1.64 4.47 -1.21
N ARG A 64 2.73 4.17 -1.92
CA ARG A 64 3.79 3.27 -1.44
C ARG A 64 5.15 3.93 -1.56
N ASN A 65 5.91 3.88 -0.48
CA ASN A 65 7.34 4.17 -0.50
C ASN A 65 8.03 3.32 0.57
N ILE A 66 9.36 3.21 0.51
CA ILE A 66 10.14 2.53 1.55
C ILE A 66 9.82 3.09 2.93
N GLY A 67 9.51 2.22 3.88
CA GLY A 67 9.11 2.60 5.24
C GLY A 67 7.80 3.37 5.36
N GLY A 68 7.11 3.68 4.26
CA GLY A 68 6.07 4.71 4.29
C GLY A 68 6.66 6.12 4.46
N LYS A 69 7.91 6.32 4.05
CA LYS A 69 8.56 7.63 4.03
C LYS A 69 7.99 8.46 2.90
N PHE A 70 7.26 9.52 3.21
CA PHE A 70 6.68 10.42 2.21
C PHE A 70 6.97 11.86 2.60
N ASP A 71 6.97 12.74 1.60
CA ASP A 71 7.11 14.17 1.79
C ASP A 71 6.24 14.91 0.77
N LEU A 72 5.23 15.65 1.24
CA LEU A 72 4.35 16.46 0.38
C LEU A 72 5.06 17.66 -0.27
N GLY A 73 6.31 17.94 0.07
CA GLY A 73 7.17 18.82 -0.71
C GLY A 73 7.56 18.22 -2.07
N TRP A 74 7.49 16.89 -2.25
CA TRP A 74 7.76 16.25 -3.53
C TRP A 74 6.62 16.48 -4.53
N PRO A 75 6.87 17.17 -5.68
CA PRO A 75 5.80 17.61 -6.57
C PRO A 75 4.91 16.48 -7.09
N LEU A 76 5.49 15.36 -7.52
CA LEU A 76 4.70 14.25 -8.07
C LEU A 76 3.81 13.59 -7.02
N LEU A 77 4.28 13.49 -5.76
CA LEU A 77 3.44 12.98 -4.69
C LEU A 77 2.32 13.97 -4.38
N ASN A 78 2.65 15.25 -4.22
CA ASN A 78 1.70 16.30 -3.91
C ASN A 78 0.57 16.35 -4.96
N GLU A 79 0.91 16.49 -6.23
CA GLU A 79 -0.07 16.53 -7.32
C GLU A 79 -0.90 15.26 -7.42
N SER A 80 -0.29 14.09 -7.19
CA SER A 80 -1.01 12.82 -7.23
C SER A 80 -2.03 12.77 -6.09
N PHE A 81 -1.63 13.13 -4.88
CA PHE A 81 -2.50 13.12 -3.69
C PHE A 81 -3.62 14.16 -3.80
N ASP A 82 -3.28 15.40 -4.16
CA ASP A 82 -4.24 16.50 -4.37
C ASP A 82 -5.28 16.18 -5.43
N ARG A 83 -4.91 15.49 -6.50
CA ARG A 83 -5.87 15.02 -7.51
C ARG A 83 -6.93 14.08 -6.94
N TYR A 84 -6.57 13.16 -6.05
CA TYR A 84 -7.55 12.27 -5.40
C TYR A 84 -8.44 13.06 -4.45
N VAL A 85 -7.89 13.98 -3.65
CA VAL A 85 -8.67 14.84 -2.76
C VAL A 85 -9.66 15.71 -3.56
N LYS A 86 -9.20 16.39 -4.62
CA LYS A 86 -10.06 17.20 -5.49
C LYS A 86 -11.17 16.38 -6.16
N LYS A 87 -10.88 15.16 -6.60
CA LYS A 87 -11.91 14.25 -7.14
C LYS A 87 -12.97 13.89 -6.10
N ALA A 88 -12.61 13.70 -4.84
CA ALA A 88 -13.55 13.46 -3.75
C ALA A 88 -14.41 14.71 -3.47
N VAL A 89 -13.76 15.87 -3.34
CA VAL A 89 -14.43 17.17 -3.09
C VAL A 89 -15.43 17.51 -4.20
N ALA A 90 -15.07 17.28 -5.46
CA ALA A 90 -15.95 17.51 -6.60
C ALA A 90 -17.25 16.68 -6.55
N LYS A 91 -17.27 15.58 -5.79
CA LYS A 91 -18.45 14.74 -5.54
C LYS A 91 -19.15 15.06 -4.21
N GLY A 92 -18.71 16.09 -3.49
CA GLY A 92 -19.21 16.42 -2.14
C GLY A 92 -18.66 15.51 -1.04
N ASN A 93 -17.64 14.71 -1.34
CA ASN A 93 -17.10 13.72 -0.41
C ASN A 93 -15.88 14.27 0.34
N ARG A 94 -15.65 13.72 1.53
CA ARG A 94 -14.45 13.96 2.34
C ARG A 94 -13.43 12.85 2.14
N THR A 95 -12.20 13.07 2.59
CA THR A 95 -11.10 12.11 2.49
C THR A 95 -10.59 11.72 3.87
N LEU A 96 -10.63 10.42 4.18
CA LEU A 96 -9.90 9.80 5.28
C LEU A 96 -8.53 9.35 4.77
N VAL A 97 -7.47 9.73 5.48
CA VAL A 97 -6.10 9.33 5.13
C VAL A 97 -5.52 8.46 6.23
N LEU A 98 -5.20 7.21 5.91
CA LEU A 98 -4.50 6.30 6.79
C LEU A 98 -3.00 6.44 6.55
N VAL A 99 -2.31 7.07 7.50
CA VAL A 99 -0.84 7.16 7.48
C VAL A 99 -0.30 6.02 8.33
N THR A 100 0.44 5.10 7.71
CA THR A 100 0.73 3.81 8.34
C THR A 100 2.20 3.56 8.61
N TYR A 101 2.48 2.99 9.79
CA TYR A 101 3.71 2.28 10.12
C TYR A 101 3.39 0.80 10.36
N HIS A 102 4.40 -0.05 10.41
CA HIS A 102 4.20 -1.48 10.71
C HIS A 102 5.33 -2.05 11.54
N TYR A 103 5.01 -3.11 12.28
CA TYR A 103 5.96 -3.87 13.09
C TYR A 103 5.48 -5.32 13.22
N SER A 104 6.34 -6.18 13.77
CA SER A 104 6.02 -7.57 14.13
C SER A 104 6.26 -7.71 15.62
N GLU A 105 5.26 -8.17 16.36
CA GLU A 105 5.36 -8.38 17.80
C GLU A 105 6.26 -9.59 18.14
N GLY A 106 6.16 -10.66 17.36
CA GLY A 106 6.87 -11.91 17.62
C GLY A 106 8.34 -11.93 17.19
N ASP A 107 8.78 -11.02 16.31
CA ASP A 107 10.20 -10.85 15.97
C ASP A 107 10.45 -9.45 15.39
N HIS A 108 11.24 -8.66 16.11
CA HIS A 108 11.63 -7.31 15.72
C HIS A 108 12.25 -7.26 14.31
N HIS A 109 13.04 -8.26 13.90
CA HIS A 109 13.66 -8.31 12.57
C HIS A 109 12.67 -8.55 11.43
N ARG A 110 11.41 -8.86 11.75
CA ARG A 110 10.30 -8.88 10.78
C ARG A 110 9.57 -7.54 10.71
N GLY A 111 10.02 -6.51 11.43
CA GLY A 111 9.50 -5.15 11.37
C GLY A 111 9.87 -4.41 10.08
N CYS A 112 9.82 -3.08 10.14
CA CYS A 112 10.06 -2.24 8.96
C CYS A 112 11.56 -2.12 8.62
N ALA A 113 12.01 -2.83 7.58
CA ALA A 113 13.39 -2.72 7.10
C ALA A 113 13.78 -1.29 6.66
N GLY A 114 12.81 -0.48 6.21
CA GLY A 114 13.04 0.93 5.83
C GLY A 114 13.44 1.85 6.99
N PHE A 115 13.25 1.40 8.23
CA PHE A 115 13.71 2.06 9.45
C PHE A 115 14.62 1.16 10.27
N HIS A 116 15.34 0.22 9.62
CA HIS A 116 16.23 -0.71 10.31
C HIS A 116 15.57 -1.45 11.47
N TYR A 117 14.28 -1.79 11.28
CA TYR A 117 13.42 -2.45 12.25
C TYR A 117 13.00 -1.59 13.45
N ASP A 118 13.47 -0.34 13.55
CA ASP A 118 13.08 0.59 14.61
C ASP A 118 11.61 1.05 14.44
N CYS A 119 10.74 0.44 15.25
CA CYS A 119 9.31 0.76 15.27
C CYS A 119 9.05 2.19 15.78
N ALA A 120 9.84 2.67 16.74
CA ALA A 120 9.64 4.01 17.31
C ALA A 120 10.02 5.09 16.29
N GLU A 121 11.12 4.90 15.56
CA GLU A 121 11.50 5.80 14.47
C GLU A 121 10.47 5.80 13.34
N SER A 122 10.00 4.61 12.92
CA SER A 122 8.95 4.47 11.90
C SER A 122 7.66 5.20 12.30
N LYS A 123 7.22 5.02 13.55
CA LYS A 123 6.06 5.73 14.10
C LYS A 123 6.27 7.25 14.13
N ARG A 124 7.44 7.72 14.59
CA ARG A 124 7.76 9.16 14.65
C ARG A 124 7.74 9.79 13.26
N PHE A 125 8.35 9.15 12.28
CA PHE A 125 8.39 9.66 10.91
C PHE A 125 6.99 9.76 10.31
N THR A 126 6.19 8.70 10.43
CA THR A 126 4.83 8.66 9.90
C THR A 126 3.90 9.65 10.59
N GLU A 127 4.09 9.90 11.89
CA GLU A 127 3.39 10.96 12.62
C GLU A 127 3.77 12.36 12.10
N GLU A 128 5.05 12.64 11.81
CA GLU A 128 5.46 13.91 11.21
C GLU A 128 4.87 14.12 9.81
N PHE A 129 4.78 13.06 9.01
CA PHE A 129 4.10 13.11 7.72
C PHE A 129 2.59 13.36 7.86
N ARG A 130 1.93 12.73 8.85
CA ARG A 130 0.52 13.02 9.17
C ARG A 130 0.32 14.50 9.51
N LYS A 131 1.20 15.09 10.32
CA LYS A 131 1.18 16.53 10.63
C LYS A 131 1.45 17.38 9.39
N GLN A 132 2.29 16.93 8.45
CA GLN A 132 2.51 17.62 7.17
C GLN A 132 1.22 17.68 6.33
N ILE A 133 0.45 16.59 6.28
CA ILE A 133 -0.87 16.59 5.61
C ILE A 133 -1.80 17.61 6.27
N LEU A 134 -1.88 17.63 7.60
CA LEU A 134 -2.68 18.62 8.33
C LEU A 134 -2.29 20.06 8.01
N ARG A 135 -0.98 20.37 7.99
CA ARG A 135 -0.50 21.73 7.64
C ARG A 135 -0.83 22.11 6.20
N THR A 136 -0.74 21.17 5.26
CA THR A 136 -0.91 21.43 3.83
C THR A 136 -2.37 21.69 3.46
N TYR A 137 -3.28 20.92 4.05
CA TYR A 137 -4.70 21.00 3.75
C TYR A 137 -5.44 21.94 4.71
N GLY A 138 -4.90 22.14 5.92
CA GLY A 138 -5.41 23.02 6.95
C GLY A 138 -5.91 22.22 8.15
N GLU A 139 -5.43 22.57 9.35
CA GLU A 139 -5.73 21.85 10.61
C GLU A 139 -7.21 21.87 11.00
N ARG A 140 -7.97 22.82 10.44
CA ARG A 140 -9.43 22.96 10.62
C ARG A 140 -10.21 22.68 9.36
N ASN A 141 -9.55 22.20 8.30
CA ASN A 141 -10.26 21.93 7.06
C ASN A 141 -11.16 20.72 7.26
N GLY A 142 -12.46 20.88 7.01
CA GLY A 142 -13.44 19.83 7.24
C GLY A 142 -13.43 18.74 6.16
N VAL A 143 -12.30 18.55 5.46
CA VAL A 143 -12.21 17.83 4.18
C VAL A 143 -11.22 16.67 4.22
N VAL A 144 -10.01 16.86 4.76
CA VAL A 144 -8.97 15.83 4.78
C VAL A 144 -8.63 15.46 6.22
N PHE A 145 -8.84 14.20 6.58
CA PHE A 145 -8.69 13.69 7.95
C PHE A 145 -7.58 12.65 8.01
N PRO A 146 -6.32 13.06 8.25
CA PRO A 146 -5.21 12.12 8.37
C PRO A 146 -5.10 11.56 9.79
N ILE A 147 -5.16 10.24 9.89
CA ILE A 147 -4.98 9.48 11.14
C ILE A 147 -3.74 8.60 11.05
N LEU A 148 -3.05 8.43 12.18
CA LEU A 148 -1.93 7.51 12.30
C LEU A 148 -2.47 6.12 12.63
N VAL A 149 -2.05 5.12 11.87
CA VAL A 149 -2.48 3.72 12.06
C VAL A 149 -1.27 2.79 12.01
N GLY A 150 -1.01 2.07 13.10
CA GLY A 150 -0.05 0.97 13.10
C GLY A 150 -0.66 -0.30 12.50
N LEU A 151 0.16 -1.13 11.86
CA LEU A 151 -0.18 -2.50 11.51
C LEU A 151 0.79 -3.47 12.19
N GLU A 152 0.28 -4.28 13.11
CA GLU A 152 1.00 -5.43 13.65
C GLU A 152 0.85 -6.60 12.66
N THR A 153 1.97 -7.01 12.06
CA THR A 153 1.96 -7.91 10.90
C THR A 153 1.77 -9.38 11.23
N ASP A 154 1.92 -9.79 12.50
CA ASP A 154 1.77 -11.21 12.88
C ASP A 154 0.29 -11.60 12.96
N LYS A 155 -0.55 -10.71 13.49
CA LYS A 155 -1.99 -10.89 13.70
C LYS A 155 -2.86 -10.12 12.70
N ASP A 156 -2.24 -9.31 11.83
CA ASP A 156 -2.92 -8.33 10.98
C ASP A 156 -3.75 -7.32 11.79
N ALA A 157 -3.30 -6.96 13.00
CA ALA A 157 -4.04 -6.06 13.87
C ALA A 157 -3.75 -4.60 13.54
N LEU A 158 -4.79 -3.78 13.40
CA LEU A 158 -4.66 -2.34 13.27
C LEU A 158 -4.61 -1.66 14.64
N ILE A 159 -3.75 -0.64 14.76
CA ILE A 159 -3.55 0.15 15.96
C ILE A 159 -3.84 1.61 15.63
N PHE A 160 -4.95 2.14 16.12
CA PHE A 160 -5.39 3.50 15.86
C PHE A 160 -4.87 4.46 16.93
N HIS A 161 -4.31 5.60 16.52
CA HIS A 161 -3.82 6.64 17.43
C HIS A 161 -4.79 7.82 17.39
N GLY A 162 -5.46 8.07 18.51
CA GLY A 162 -6.46 9.12 18.67
C GLY A 162 -5.86 10.51 18.85
N GLU A 163 -6.74 11.50 18.78
CA GLU A 163 -6.37 12.93 18.83
C GLU A 163 -5.73 13.33 20.17
N ASN A 164 -6.11 12.65 21.26
CA ASN A 164 -5.66 12.94 22.62
C ASN A 164 -4.57 11.97 23.10
N GLY A 165 -3.83 11.34 22.18
CA GLY A 165 -2.76 10.38 22.50
C GLY A 165 -3.25 9.00 22.96
N GLN A 166 -4.57 8.77 22.98
CA GLN A 166 -5.16 7.46 23.19
C GLN A 166 -4.74 6.51 22.07
N ILE A 167 -4.51 5.24 22.40
CA ILE A 167 -4.15 4.20 21.44
C ILE A 167 -5.19 3.09 21.54
N MET A 168 -5.71 2.66 20.39
CA MET A 168 -6.70 1.59 20.29
C MET A 168 -6.17 0.46 19.41
N ASP A 169 -5.82 -0.66 20.04
CA ASP A 169 -5.49 -1.91 19.36
C ASP A 169 -6.79 -2.71 19.09
N VAL A 170 -7.11 -2.91 17.81
CA VAL A 170 -8.32 -3.62 17.40
C VAL A 170 -8.35 -5.06 17.91
N ALA A 171 -7.20 -5.70 18.14
CA ALA A 171 -7.14 -7.06 18.69
C ALA A 171 -7.69 -7.16 20.12
N THR A 172 -7.77 -6.04 20.84
CA THR A 172 -8.31 -5.97 22.21
C THR A 172 -9.82 -5.74 22.26
N ILE A 173 -10.43 -5.36 21.13
CA ILE A 173 -11.86 -5.07 21.04
C ILE A 173 -12.64 -6.38 20.92
N LYS A 174 -13.56 -6.61 21.86
CA LYS A 174 -14.39 -7.83 21.89
C LYS A 174 -15.73 -7.67 21.18
N ASP A 175 -16.29 -6.47 21.22
CA ASP A 175 -17.62 -6.18 20.70
C ASP A 175 -17.53 -5.50 19.34
N SER A 176 -18.04 -6.18 18.31
CA SER A 176 -18.07 -5.69 16.94
C SER A 176 -19.35 -4.91 16.59
N ASP A 177 -20.25 -4.69 17.55
CA ASP A 177 -21.47 -3.91 17.33
C ASP A 177 -21.17 -2.49 16.84
N GLU A 178 -21.88 -2.07 15.80
CA GLU A 178 -21.63 -0.80 15.12
C GLU A 178 -21.78 0.40 16.06
N LYS A 179 -22.80 0.41 16.94
CA LYS A 179 -23.06 1.52 17.86
C LYS A 179 -21.96 1.63 18.92
N ASN A 180 -21.49 0.49 19.41
CA ASN A 180 -20.41 0.44 20.39
C ASN A 180 -19.07 0.89 19.76
N LEU A 181 -18.79 0.44 18.53
CA LEU A 181 -17.61 0.90 17.78
C LEU A 181 -17.69 2.40 17.47
N LYS A 182 -18.83 2.94 17.04
CA LYS A 182 -19.02 4.39 16.85
C LYS A 182 -18.76 5.17 18.13
N THR A 183 -19.27 4.68 19.26
CA THR A 183 -19.05 5.32 20.57
C THR A 183 -17.57 5.31 20.95
N LEU A 184 -16.89 4.18 20.76
CA LEU A 184 -15.48 4.03 21.08
C LEU A 184 -14.59 4.92 20.21
N PHE A 185 -14.78 4.87 18.89
CA PHE A 185 -13.97 5.64 17.94
C PHE A 185 -14.35 7.12 17.89
N GLY A 186 -15.57 7.48 18.26
CA GLY A 186 -15.96 8.88 18.46
C GLY A 186 -15.26 9.54 19.65
N LYS A 187 -14.94 8.75 20.70
CA LYS A 187 -14.06 9.23 21.79
C LYS A 187 -12.60 9.34 21.35
N LEU A 188 -12.16 8.42 20.48
CA LEU A 188 -10.80 8.40 19.95
C LEU A 188 -10.54 9.58 18.99
N TYR A 189 -11.55 9.97 18.21
CA TYR A 189 -11.51 11.05 17.22
C TYR A 189 -12.66 12.06 17.40
N PRO A 190 -12.66 12.87 18.47
CA PRO A 190 -13.76 13.78 18.77
C PRO A 190 -13.95 14.88 17.72
N SER A 191 -12.93 15.23 16.94
CA SER A 191 -13.05 16.21 15.85
C SER A 191 -13.51 15.59 14.51
N MET A 192 -13.53 14.26 14.40
CA MET A 192 -13.87 13.57 13.15
C MET A 192 -15.37 13.69 12.85
N PRO A 193 -15.77 14.13 11.64
CA PRO A 193 -17.16 14.19 11.23
C PRO A 193 -17.84 12.83 11.33
N GLU A 194 -19.09 12.82 11.81
CA GLU A 194 -19.89 11.61 12.01
C GLU A 194 -19.94 10.71 10.76
N ARG A 195 -19.95 11.31 9.56
CA ARG A 195 -19.94 10.53 8.32
C ARG A 195 -18.63 9.76 8.11
N ILE A 196 -17.49 10.40 8.34
CA ILE A 196 -16.18 9.73 8.21
C ILE A 196 -16.05 8.65 9.27
N LEU A 197 -16.47 8.96 10.50
CA LEU A 197 -16.48 7.99 11.59
C LEU A 197 -17.33 6.77 11.23
N SER A 198 -18.54 6.99 10.69
CA SER A 198 -19.43 5.92 10.24
C SER A 198 -18.83 5.08 9.10
N ASP A 199 -18.14 5.72 8.14
CA ASP A 199 -17.49 5.02 7.02
C ASP A 199 -16.18 4.31 7.44
N LEU A 200 -15.58 4.69 8.58
CA LEU A 200 -14.44 4.00 9.19
C LEU A 200 -14.85 2.69 9.89
N ILE A 201 -16.06 2.61 10.46
CA ILE A 201 -16.50 1.43 11.24
C ILE A 201 -16.44 0.10 10.45
N PRO A 202 -16.92 0.02 9.20
CA PRO A 202 -16.81 -1.21 8.41
C PRO A 202 -15.37 -1.69 8.24
N LEU A 203 -14.39 -0.78 8.17
CA LEU A 203 -12.97 -1.12 8.06
C LEU A 203 -12.46 -1.79 9.34
N ILE A 204 -12.89 -1.27 10.50
CA ILE A 204 -12.54 -1.82 11.82
C ILE A 204 -13.20 -3.20 12.00
N GLN A 205 -14.49 -3.33 11.70
CA GLN A 205 -15.20 -4.60 11.80
C GLN A 205 -14.56 -5.67 10.89
N GLY A 206 -14.16 -5.29 9.68
CA GLY A 206 -13.43 -6.18 8.79
C GLY A 206 -12.06 -6.58 9.34
N ASN A 207 -11.36 -5.65 10.01
CA ASN A 207 -10.11 -5.97 10.69
C ASN A 207 -10.30 -6.92 11.88
N MET A 208 -11.34 -6.74 12.70
CA MET A 208 -11.69 -7.68 13.76
C MET A 208 -11.93 -9.10 13.21
N ARG A 209 -12.63 -9.22 12.08
CA ARG A 209 -12.83 -10.52 11.40
C ARG A 209 -11.51 -11.10 10.88
N CYS A 210 -10.65 -10.27 10.30
CA CYS A 210 -9.32 -10.67 9.83
C CYS A 210 -8.46 -11.22 10.97
N ILE A 211 -8.36 -10.48 12.08
CA ILE A 211 -7.61 -10.89 13.28
C ILE A 211 -8.12 -12.23 13.81
N LYS A 212 -9.45 -12.42 13.89
CA LYS A 212 -10.06 -13.68 14.31
C LYS A 212 -9.63 -14.84 13.40
N GLN A 213 -9.65 -14.64 12.08
CA GLN A 213 -9.21 -15.65 11.11
C GLN A 213 -7.71 -15.97 11.24
N THR A 214 -6.86 -14.95 11.33
CA THR A 214 -5.41 -15.11 11.46
C THR A 214 -5.04 -15.80 12.78
N THR A 215 -5.72 -15.45 13.88
CA THR A 215 -5.48 -16.07 15.20
C THR A 215 -5.94 -17.52 15.25
N SER A 216 -7.08 -17.86 14.63
CA SER A 216 -7.59 -19.24 14.61
C SER A 216 -6.82 -20.17 13.69
N ASN A 217 -6.40 -19.69 12.52
CA ASN A 217 -5.77 -20.54 11.50
C ASN A 217 -4.24 -20.54 11.60
N GLY A 218 -3.67 -19.58 12.34
CA GLY A 218 -2.25 -19.25 12.29
C GLY A 218 -1.87 -18.62 10.95
N LYS A 219 -0.82 -17.80 10.98
CA LYS A 219 -0.21 -17.27 9.76
C LYS A 219 0.89 -18.23 9.30
N PRO A 220 0.85 -18.75 8.06
CA PRO A 220 1.95 -19.59 7.57
C PRO A 220 3.28 -18.85 7.69
N LEU A 221 4.33 -19.50 8.20
CA LEU A 221 5.67 -18.91 8.33
C LEU A 221 6.18 -18.25 7.03
N LYS A 222 5.80 -18.82 5.87
CA LYS A 222 6.07 -18.28 4.53
C LYS A 222 5.40 -16.94 4.21
N GLN A 223 4.50 -16.45 5.05
CA GLN A 223 3.88 -15.12 4.94
C GLN A 223 4.48 -14.13 5.95
N MET A 224 5.28 -14.60 6.90
CA MET A 224 5.88 -13.78 7.96
C MET A 224 7.29 -13.27 7.60
N VAL A 225 8.01 -13.98 6.73
CA VAL A 225 9.39 -13.65 6.29
C VAL A 225 9.42 -13.18 4.85
N HIS A 226 10.33 -12.26 4.50
CA HIS A 226 10.58 -11.80 3.14
C HIS A 226 10.98 -12.94 2.19
N GLY A 227 10.68 -12.75 0.91
CA GLY A 227 10.81 -13.81 -0.08
C GLY A 227 10.56 -13.41 -1.52
N GLU A 228 10.50 -12.11 -1.76
CA GLU A 228 10.18 -11.45 -3.00
C GLU A 228 11.24 -11.73 -4.07
N TRP A 229 10.78 -11.82 -5.32
CA TRP A 229 11.59 -12.09 -6.50
C TRP A 229 11.23 -11.18 -7.68
N ILE A 230 10.27 -10.26 -7.47
CA ILE A 230 9.91 -9.19 -8.39
C ILE A 230 10.30 -7.86 -7.73
N LEU A 231 11.06 -7.04 -8.45
CA LEU A 231 11.22 -5.62 -8.16
C LEU A 231 10.18 -4.86 -9.02
N ALA A 232 9.11 -4.41 -8.39
CA ALA A 232 8.04 -3.68 -9.04
C ALA A 232 8.25 -2.17 -8.83
N VAL A 233 8.32 -1.38 -9.91
CA VAL A 233 8.58 0.07 -9.84
C VAL A 233 7.50 0.85 -10.59
N GLY A 234 6.84 1.78 -9.90
CA GLY A 234 5.75 2.58 -10.47
C GLY A 234 4.41 2.42 -9.73
N LYS A 235 3.31 2.33 -10.48
CA LYS A 235 1.94 2.31 -9.92
C LYS A 235 1.13 1.11 -10.41
N GLY A 236 0.03 0.78 -9.72
CA GLY A 236 -0.93 -0.23 -10.19
C GLY A 236 -0.61 -1.68 -9.79
N PHE A 237 0.22 -1.89 -8.77
CA PHE A 237 0.65 -3.22 -8.35
C PHE A 237 -0.23 -3.88 -7.30
N ASP A 238 -1.49 -3.46 -7.15
CA ASP A 238 -2.32 -4.01 -6.08
C ASP A 238 -2.57 -5.54 -6.23
N TRP A 239 -2.40 -6.06 -7.45
CA TRP A 239 -2.44 -7.48 -7.77
C TRP A 239 -1.19 -8.28 -7.40
N LEU A 240 -0.10 -7.60 -7.04
CA LEU A 240 1.12 -8.23 -6.54
C LEU A 240 1.20 -8.28 -5.00
N HIS A 241 0.13 -7.94 -4.27
CA HIS A 241 0.04 -8.09 -2.80
C HIS A 241 -0.17 -9.53 -2.34
N THR A 242 0.59 -10.44 -2.93
CA THR A 242 0.77 -11.76 -2.36
C THR A 242 2.07 -11.73 -1.55
N PRO A 243 2.08 -12.21 -0.30
CA PRO A 243 3.31 -12.32 0.47
C PRO A 243 4.39 -13.02 -0.32
N ASN A 244 5.62 -12.51 -0.26
CA ASN A 244 6.80 -13.08 -0.91
C ASN A 244 6.80 -13.11 -2.44
N ILE A 245 6.04 -12.21 -3.09
CA ILE A 245 6.10 -12.04 -4.54
C ILE A 245 6.93 -10.82 -4.93
N ALA A 246 6.53 -9.61 -4.51
CA ALA A 246 7.09 -8.37 -5.04
C ALA A 246 7.47 -7.35 -3.96
N MET A 247 8.61 -6.69 -4.19
CA MET A 247 8.96 -5.41 -3.55
C MET A 247 8.43 -4.28 -4.43
N ILE A 248 7.54 -3.43 -3.91
CA ILE A 248 6.82 -2.43 -4.72
C ILE A 248 7.27 -1.01 -4.38
N VAL A 249 8.10 -0.43 -5.24
CA VAL A 249 8.59 0.94 -5.12
C VAL A 249 7.69 1.90 -5.90
N GLY A 250 7.01 2.80 -5.19
CA GLY A 250 6.24 3.88 -5.82
C GLY A 250 7.13 5.03 -6.30
N PRO A 251 6.69 5.84 -7.27
CA PRO A 251 7.47 6.95 -7.82
C PRO A 251 7.39 8.23 -6.95
N TYR A 252 7.28 8.07 -5.63
CA TYR A 252 6.94 9.15 -4.70
C TYR A 252 8.13 9.63 -3.87
N ASP A 253 9.34 9.23 -4.25
CA ASP A 253 10.58 9.61 -3.59
C ASP A 253 11.43 10.47 -4.54
N PRO A 254 11.89 11.67 -4.12
CA PRO A 254 12.83 12.47 -4.91
C PRO A 254 14.16 11.74 -5.17
N ASN A 255 14.56 10.85 -4.25
CA ASN A 255 15.71 9.97 -4.38
C ASN A 255 15.25 8.52 -4.60
N ILE A 256 14.46 8.27 -5.65
CA ILE A 256 13.96 6.94 -5.99
C ILE A 256 15.06 5.86 -6.12
N GLY A 257 16.32 6.26 -6.30
CA GLY A 257 17.48 5.38 -6.30
C GLY A 257 17.66 4.58 -5.01
N GLU A 258 17.48 5.20 -3.84
CA GLU A 258 17.66 4.53 -2.54
C GLU A 258 16.59 3.44 -2.27
N PRO A 259 15.28 3.71 -2.45
CA PRO A 259 14.25 2.66 -2.38
C PRO A 259 14.50 1.52 -3.36
N ILE A 260 14.90 1.82 -4.60
CA ILE A 260 15.22 0.81 -5.62
C ILE A 260 16.41 -0.05 -5.17
N GLN A 261 17.49 0.58 -4.70
CA GLN A 261 18.68 -0.12 -4.24
C GLN A 261 18.37 -1.00 -3.03
N THR A 262 17.57 -0.50 -2.10
CA THR A 262 17.18 -1.26 -0.89
C THR A 262 16.34 -2.48 -1.26
N ALA A 263 15.33 -2.30 -2.12
CA ALA A 263 14.50 -3.40 -2.61
C ALA A 263 15.33 -4.44 -3.38
N ALA A 264 16.28 -4.01 -4.22
CA ALA A 264 17.19 -4.89 -4.94
C ALA A 264 18.13 -5.66 -3.99
N ASN A 265 18.64 -5.03 -2.93
CA ASN A 265 19.45 -5.69 -1.90
C ASN A 265 18.66 -6.77 -1.14
N ILE A 266 17.38 -6.50 -0.81
CA ILE A 266 16.50 -7.50 -0.18
C ILE A 266 16.33 -8.71 -1.11
N ILE A 267 16.06 -8.48 -2.40
CA ILE A 267 15.96 -9.54 -3.41
C ILE A 267 17.28 -10.31 -3.54
N LYS A 268 18.43 -9.63 -3.56
CA LYS A 268 19.76 -10.26 -3.58
C LYS A 268 20.00 -11.15 -2.36
N SER A 269 19.63 -10.68 -1.17
CA SER A 269 19.71 -11.48 0.06
C SER A 269 18.81 -12.72 -0.01
N ASN A 270 17.58 -12.57 -0.51
CA ASN A 270 16.66 -13.70 -0.74
C ASN A 270 17.23 -14.72 -1.73
N MET A 271 17.92 -14.27 -2.79
CA MET A 271 18.56 -15.15 -3.77
C MET A 271 19.73 -15.95 -3.17
N ASN A 272 20.47 -15.37 -2.23
CA ASN A 272 21.59 -16.05 -1.56
C ASN A 272 21.12 -17.09 -0.54
N THR A 273 19.98 -16.85 0.11
CA THR A 273 19.43 -17.71 1.16
C THR A 273 18.53 -18.82 0.63
N LYS A 274 17.78 -18.58 -0.46
CA LYS A 274 16.85 -19.56 -1.03
C LYS A 274 17.49 -20.41 -2.12
N ARG A 275 17.67 -21.71 -1.84
CA ARG A 275 18.05 -22.71 -2.85
C ARG A 275 17.12 -22.62 -4.07
N GLY A 276 17.67 -22.23 -5.22
CA GLY A 276 17.00 -22.26 -6.53
C GLY A 276 16.57 -20.90 -7.11
N GLN A 277 16.54 -19.80 -6.35
CA GLN A 277 16.22 -18.47 -6.89
C GLN A 277 17.49 -17.76 -7.39
N LYS A 278 17.85 -17.96 -8.66
CA LYS A 278 19.03 -17.34 -9.29
C LYS A 278 18.76 -16.07 -10.08
N GLU A 279 17.49 -15.80 -10.37
CA GLU A 279 17.05 -14.70 -11.24
C GLU A 279 15.82 -13.99 -10.63
N PHE A 280 15.66 -12.72 -10.97
CA PHE A 280 14.55 -11.87 -10.54
C PHE A 280 13.96 -11.10 -11.72
N VAL A 281 12.74 -10.59 -11.55
CA VAL A 281 12.05 -9.77 -12.55
C VAL A 281 12.04 -8.32 -12.12
N LEU A 282 12.47 -7.41 -13.01
CA LEU A 282 12.15 -5.99 -12.92
C LEU A 282 10.84 -5.76 -13.67
N LEU A 283 9.81 -5.30 -12.95
CA LEU A 283 8.51 -4.96 -13.53
C LEU A 283 8.23 -3.48 -13.33
N SER A 284 8.21 -2.71 -14.42
CA SER A 284 7.88 -1.28 -14.36
C SER A 284 6.47 -1.03 -14.84
N SER A 285 5.72 -0.19 -14.12
CA SER A 285 4.30 0.01 -14.43
C SER A 285 3.79 1.43 -14.28
N ALA A 286 2.85 1.80 -15.16
CA ALA A 286 2.04 3.00 -15.05
C ALA A 286 0.55 2.67 -15.24
N VAL A 287 -0.31 3.47 -14.61
CA VAL A 287 -1.77 3.34 -14.71
C VAL A 287 -2.32 4.45 -15.59
N TYR A 288 -3.32 4.15 -16.41
CA TYR A 288 -4.09 5.10 -17.20
C TYR A 288 -5.58 4.98 -16.89
N SER A 289 -6.31 6.10 -16.93
CA SER A 289 -7.77 6.11 -16.77
C SER A 289 -8.51 6.50 -18.04
N ASP A 290 -7.83 7.14 -18.98
CA ASP A 290 -8.39 7.55 -20.26
C ASP A 290 -7.54 7.01 -21.42
N ALA A 291 -8.17 6.65 -22.53
CA ALA A 291 -7.47 6.16 -23.71
C ALA A 291 -6.43 7.16 -24.24
N ALA A 292 -6.68 8.47 -24.12
CA ALA A 292 -5.74 9.53 -24.48
C ALA A 292 -4.48 9.55 -23.59
N GLU A 293 -4.47 8.87 -22.45
CA GLU A 293 -3.32 8.75 -21.55
C GLU A 293 -2.41 7.56 -21.87
N ILE A 294 -2.83 6.62 -22.72
CA ILE A 294 -2.11 5.36 -22.98
C ILE A 294 -0.66 5.62 -23.39
N SER A 295 -0.41 6.50 -24.36
CA SER A 295 0.95 6.81 -24.82
C SER A 295 1.81 7.41 -23.69
N ARG A 296 1.24 8.30 -22.87
CA ARG A 296 1.95 8.85 -21.70
C ARG A 296 2.24 7.78 -20.65
N ALA A 297 1.33 6.84 -20.44
CA ALA A 297 1.54 5.72 -19.52
C ALA A 297 2.65 4.79 -20.01
N LYS A 298 2.71 4.50 -21.32
CA LYS A 298 3.80 3.72 -21.93
C LYS A 298 5.17 4.38 -21.71
N GLU A 299 5.29 5.67 -22.01
CA GLU A 299 6.53 6.42 -21.79
C GLU A 299 6.97 6.41 -20.33
N ARG A 300 6.04 6.59 -19.39
CA ARG A 300 6.33 6.50 -17.95
C ARG A 300 6.84 5.12 -17.55
N ALA A 301 6.18 4.06 -18.01
CA ALA A 301 6.58 2.69 -17.71
C ALA A 301 7.98 2.37 -18.25
N LEU A 302 8.26 2.75 -19.51
CA LEU A 302 9.57 2.57 -20.15
C LEU A 302 10.66 3.41 -19.48
N TYR A 303 10.36 4.66 -19.11
CA TYR A 303 11.30 5.52 -18.40
C TYR A 303 11.69 4.94 -17.04
N LEU A 304 10.70 4.55 -16.22
CA LEU A 304 10.95 3.92 -14.92
C LEU A 304 11.74 2.62 -15.07
N ASN A 305 11.49 1.88 -16.15
CA ASN A 305 12.22 0.67 -16.47
C ASN A 305 13.71 0.95 -16.73
N ARG A 306 14.03 1.85 -17.65
CA ARG A 306 15.41 2.24 -17.95
C ARG A 306 16.13 2.80 -16.72
N LEU A 307 15.50 3.75 -16.02
CA LEU A 307 16.03 4.34 -14.80
C LEU A 307 16.40 3.28 -13.75
N THR A 308 15.52 2.31 -13.53
CA THR A 308 15.76 1.24 -12.55
C THR A 308 16.93 0.34 -12.98
N GLN A 309 17.01 0.00 -14.27
CA GLN A 309 18.14 -0.78 -14.79
C GLN A 309 19.47 -0.03 -14.61
N ASP A 310 19.50 1.27 -14.85
CA ASP A 310 20.71 2.09 -14.68
C ASP A 310 21.14 2.16 -13.20
N ILE A 311 20.19 2.32 -12.28
CA ILE A 311 20.44 2.29 -10.83
C ILE A 311 21.03 0.94 -10.40
N ILE A 312 20.46 -0.16 -10.88
CA ILE A 312 20.95 -1.51 -10.57
C ILE A 312 22.33 -1.72 -11.18
N LYS A 313 22.55 -1.34 -12.44
CA LYS A 313 23.86 -1.46 -13.10
C LYS A 313 24.96 -0.71 -12.35
N LYS A 314 24.65 0.48 -11.83
CA LYS A 314 25.59 1.30 -11.08
C LYS A 314 25.91 0.72 -9.69
N ASN A 315 24.90 0.29 -8.95
CA ASN A 315 25.04 -0.03 -7.53
C ASN A 315 25.16 -1.54 -7.23
N LEU A 316 24.65 -2.39 -8.12
CA LEU A 316 24.56 -3.84 -7.97
C LEU A 316 24.89 -4.53 -9.32
N PRO A 317 26.09 -4.31 -9.89
CA PRO A 317 26.43 -4.80 -11.22
C PRO A 317 26.33 -6.32 -11.37
N ASP A 318 26.54 -7.08 -10.29
CA ASP A 318 26.41 -8.54 -10.25
C ASP A 318 24.95 -9.05 -10.40
N MET A 319 23.97 -8.16 -10.25
CA MET A 319 22.55 -8.46 -10.44
C MET A 319 22.08 -8.28 -11.89
N VAL A 320 22.81 -7.52 -12.71
CA VAL A 320 22.38 -7.17 -14.07
C VAL A 320 22.14 -8.42 -14.92
N GLY A 321 23.08 -9.37 -14.90
CA GLY A 321 22.95 -10.63 -15.64
C GLY A 321 21.89 -11.59 -15.10
N LYS A 322 21.26 -11.26 -13.97
CA LYS A 322 20.21 -12.07 -13.30
C LYS A 322 18.83 -11.42 -13.41
N MET A 323 18.76 -10.22 -13.99
CA MET A 323 17.56 -9.38 -14.07
C MET A 323 16.85 -9.61 -15.41
N HIS A 324 15.55 -9.87 -15.35
CA HIS A 324 14.69 -9.93 -16.52
C HIS A 324 13.69 -8.78 -16.47
N SER A 325 13.73 -7.90 -17.47
CA SER A 325 12.99 -6.64 -17.44
C SER A 325 11.68 -6.72 -18.22
N MET A 326 10.62 -6.14 -17.68
CA MET A 326 9.32 -5.99 -18.33
C MET A 326 8.70 -4.63 -17.98
N ALA A 327 8.13 -3.95 -18.98
CA ALA A 327 7.36 -2.73 -18.79
C ALA A 327 5.89 -2.99 -19.15
N VAL A 328 4.97 -2.49 -18.32
CA VAL A 328 3.53 -2.72 -18.50
C VAL A 328 2.72 -1.46 -18.20
N ILE A 329 1.52 -1.37 -18.75
CA ILE A 329 0.52 -0.38 -18.37
C ILE A 329 -0.73 -1.07 -17.86
N LEU A 330 -1.45 -0.45 -16.92
CA LEU A 330 -2.73 -0.95 -16.41
C LEU A 330 -3.86 0.03 -16.67
N ASN A 331 -5.01 -0.50 -17.08
CA ASN A 331 -6.26 0.24 -17.10
C ASN A 331 -6.79 0.39 -15.66
N ALA A 332 -7.08 1.61 -15.21
CA ALA A 332 -7.56 1.87 -13.85
C ALA A 332 -8.95 1.25 -13.55
N ASP A 333 -9.80 1.06 -14.55
CA ASP A 333 -11.19 0.62 -14.38
C ASP A 333 -11.33 -0.90 -14.42
N THR A 334 -10.41 -1.59 -15.09
CA THR A 334 -10.41 -3.06 -15.17
C THR A 334 -9.26 -3.70 -14.42
N MET A 335 -8.19 -2.95 -14.13
CA MET A 335 -6.91 -3.46 -13.63
C MET A 335 -6.24 -4.47 -14.56
N GLU A 336 -6.64 -4.49 -15.83
CA GLU A 336 -6.02 -5.30 -16.86
C GLU A 336 -4.65 -4.73 -17.25
N MET A 337 -3.66 -5.62 -17.30
CA MET A 337 -2.29 -5.30 -17.67
C MET A 337 -2.03 -5.52 -19.17
N HIS A 338 -1.36 -4.56 -19.80
CA HIS A 338 -0.82 -4.69 -21.15
C HIS A 338 0.69 -4.52 -21.14
N ILE A 339 1.40 -5.46 -21.78
CA ILE A 339 2.85 -5.39 -21.94
C ILE A 339 3.19 -4.29 -22.95
N VAL A 340 4.13 -3.43 -22.58
CA VAL A 340 4.70 -2.41 -23.47
C VAL A 340 5.88 -3.04 -24.17
N LYS A 341 5.84 -3.05 -25.50
CA LYS A 341 6.92 -3.53 -26.36
C LYS A 341 7.90 -2.41 -26.66
#